data_AF-A0A7Y6XE32-F1
#
_entry.id   AF-A0A7Y6XE32-F1
#
_cell.length_a   1.000
_cell.length_b   1.000
_cell.length_c   1.000
_cell.angle_alpha   90.00
_cell.angle_beta   90.00
_cell.angle_gamma   90.00
#
_symmetry.space_group_name_H-M   'P 1'
#
loop_
_entity.id
_entity.type
_entity.pdbx_description
1 polymer ?
#
loop_
_entity_poly.entity_id
_entity_poly.type
_entity_poly.pdbx_seq_one_letter_code
_entity_poly.pdbx_strand_id
1 'polypeptide(L)'
;MRRSSLTLLLLLSATGCSRSTLVRQGPPVIVATPELAKESGFAPWAISMPFGHAQDGSALVLKFLERAEASGARYISNVQVVFMANDAGTELECRTQLMPEGPLPPWKALVRTAMAAGEYAPLQLVSRPMPFVMTVCQQVMVNQTVTQAVRSGVIPSNGGSNALSSRTFTESRPETRCGTATVTRTLTRYAFEDAVNYMPPRIERIVESRPELNLQESVAECLPRDPRAPRTNRIEALAYGGSGPRAAFLELPALAPVEAPVEASEPSSRVDL
;
A
#
# COMPACT_ATOMS: atom_id res chain seq x y z
N MET A 1 -60.72 18.33 6.12
CA MET A 1 -60.92 17.14 6.97
C MET A 1 -60.47 15.90 6.20
N ARG A 2 -59.66 15.03 6.85
CA ARG A 2 -59.23 13.66 6.46
C ARG A 2 -58.25 13.58 5.26
N ARG A 3 -56.94 13.37 5.45
CA ARG A 3 -56.13 12.21 5.96
C ARG A 3 -56.03 11.01 5.01
N SER A 4 -54.79 10.50 4.92
CA SER A 4 -54.31 9.17 4.48
C SER A 4 -54.00 9.01 2.98
N SER A 5 -52.89 8.39 2.55
CA SER A 5 -51.75 7.76 3.24
C SER A 5 -50.63 7.51 2.22
N LEU A 6 -49.39 7.55 2.72
CA LEU A 6 -48.16 6.88 2.27
C LEU A 6 -48.19 6.06 0.96
N THR A 7 -47.23 6.34 0.07
CA THR A 7 -46.39 5.25 -0.45
C THR A 7 -44.95 5.70 -0.62
N LEU A 8 -44.11 4.99 0.12
CA LEU A 8 -42.69 5.09 0.30
C LEU A 8 -41.97 4.43 -0.88
N LEU A 9 -41.07 5.13 -1.56
CA LEU A 9 -40.05 4.51 -2.41
C LEU A 9 -38.74 5.29 -2.28
N LEU A 10 -38.03 4.96 -1.20
CA LEU A 10 -36.62 5.26 -1.01
C LEU A 10 -35.83 4.57 -2.12
N LEU A 11 -35.34 5.35 -3.09
CA LEU A 11 -34.19 4.99 -3.90
C LEU A 11 -32.95 5.07 -3.01
N LEU A 12 -32.60 3.96 -2.37
CA LEU A 12 -31.26 3.75 -1.82
C LEU A 12 -30.29 3.69 -3.00
N SER A 13 -29.72 4.83 -3.38
CA SER A 13 -28.45 4.86 -4.09
C SER A 13 -27.40 4.31 -3.13
N ALA A 14 -27.06 3.03 -3.32
CA ALA A 14 -25.89 2.42 -2.75
C ALA A 14 -24.67 3.24 -3.20
N THR A 15 -24.24 4.18 -2.38
CA THR A 15 -22.88 4.71 -2.42
C THR A 15 -22.00 3.53 -2.05
N GLY A 16 -21.58 2.78 -3.06
CA GLY A 16 -20.43 1.90 -2.92
C GLY A 16 -19.32 2.72 -2.30
N CYS A 17 -18.69 2.17 -1.27
CA CYS A 17 -17.40 2.65 -0.78
C CYS A 17 -16.39 2.49 -1.91
N SER A 18 -16.43 3.38 -2.88
CA SER A 18 -15.28 3.69 -3.72
C SER A 18 -14.22 4.11 -2.73
N ARG A 19 -13.23 3.24 -2.53
CA ARG A 19 -11.96 3.63 -1.90
C ARG A 19 -11.58 4.94 -2.57
N SER A 20 -11.61 6.05 -1.84
CA SER A 20 -11.00 7.29 -2.29
C SER A 20 -9.53 6.95 -2.54
N THR A 21 -9.19 6.71 -3.80
CA THR A 21 -7.87 7.04 -4.30
C THR A 21 -7.78 8.54 -4.08
N LEU A 22 -7.16 8.95 -2.97
CA LEU A 22 -6.75 10.34 -2.77
C LEU A 22 -5.94 10.70 -4.03
N VAL A 23 -6.58 11.47 -4.91
CA VAL A 23 -5.95 11.96 -6.13
C VAL A 23 -4.75 12.77 -5.69
N ARG A 24 -3.56 12.41 -6.17
CA ARG A 24 -2.30 13.09 -5.89
C ARG A 24 -2.46 14.60 -6.13
N GLN A 25 -2.34 15.42 -5.08
CA GLN A 25 -2.61 16.86 -5.14
C GLN A 25 -1.37 17.72 -5.49
N GLY A 26 -0.23 17.10 -5.83
CA GLY A 26 1.00 17.85 -6.13
C GLY A 26 2.02 17.06 -6.95
N PRO A 27 3.11 17.73 -7.38
CA PRO A 27 4.21 17.05 -8.04
C PRO A 27 4.87 16.01 -7.10
N PRO A 28 5.47 14.95 -7.67
CA PRO A 28 6.23 13.97 -6.91
C PRO A 28 7.24 14.59 -5.98
N VAL A 29 7.23 14.17 -4.72
CA VAL A 29 8.35 14.45 -3.82
C VAL A 29 9.57 13.63 -4.27
N ILE A 30 10.74 14.27 -4.26
CA ILE A 30 12.00 13.64 -4.63
C ILE A 30 12.63 13.07 -3.36
N VAL A 31 12.89 11.76 -3.34
CA VAL A 31 13.69 11.15 -2.27
C VAL A 31 15.17 11.34 -2.64
N ALA A 32 15.91 12.06 -1.80
CA ALA A 32 17.27 12.50 -2.05
C ALA A 32 18.19 12.17 -0.87
N THR A 33 19.50 12.19 -1.12
CA THR A 33 20.49 12.17 -0.04
C THR A 33 20.37 13.45 0.79
N PRO A 34 20.77 13.45 2.07
CA PRO A 34 20.76 14.65 2.91
C PRO A 34 21.55 15.82 2.31
N GLU A 35 22.64 15.53 1.63
CA GLU A 35 23.50 16.51 0.98
C GLU A 35 22.76 17.19 -0.17
N LEU A 36 22.18 16.41 -1.09
CA LEU A 36 21.42 16.92 -2.23
C LEU A 36 20.16 17.68 -1.77
N ALA A 37 19.49 17.20 -0.72
CA ALA A 37 18.32 17.88 -0.18
C ALA A 37 18.68 19.24 0.43
N LYS A 38 19.85 19.38 1.07
CA LYS A 38 20.35 20.66 1.59
C LYS A 38 20.71 21.66 0.49
N GLU A 39 21.27 21.18 -0.62
CA GLU A 39 21.60 22.02 -1.79
C GLU A 39 20.37 22.69 -2.41
N SER A 40 19.16 22.20 -2.13
CA SER A 40 17.90 22.83 -2.57
C SER A 40 17.63 24.20 -1.96
N GLY A 41 18.32 24.58 -0.87
CA GLY A 41 18.17 25.88 -0.21
C GLY A 41 16.92 26.00 0.69
N PHE A 42 16.11 24.95 0.82
CA PHE A 42 14.97 24.94 1.74
C PHE A 42 15.39 24.59 3.17
N ALA A 43 14.72 25.20 4.16
CA ALA A 43 14.89 24.81 5.55
C ALA A 43 14.29 23.41 5.80
N PRO A 44 15.02 22.50 6.47
CA PRO A 44 14.50 21.18 6.79
C PRO A 44 13.42 21.25 7.87
N TRP A 45 12.42 20.39 7.77
CA TRP A 45 11.45 20.15 8.83
C TRP A 45 11.17 18.65 8.98
N ALA A 46 10.89 18.23 10.22
CA ALA A 46 10.66 16.82 10.53
C ALA A 46 9.23 16.41 10.13
N ILE A 47 9.11 15.28 9.44
CA ILE A 47 7.85 14.62 9.16
C ILE A 47 7.88 13.21 9.73
N SER A 48 6.81 12.82 10.41
CA SER A 48 6.65 11.48 10.95
C SER A 48 5.20 11.00 10.82
N MET A 49 5.04 9.69 10.69
CA MET A 49 3.74 9.03 10.66
C MET A 49 3.80 7.76 11.51
N PRO A 50 3.03 7.67 12.61
CA PRO A 50 2.98 6.47 13.42
C PRO A 50 2.30 5.33 12.67
N PHE A 51 2.65 4.10 13.01
CA PHE A 51 2.01 2.91 12.45
C PHE A 51 1.81 1.81 13.50
N GLY A 52 0.80 0.97 13.29
CA GLY A 52 0.41 -0.10 14.21
C GLY A 52 0.92 -1.48 13.77
N HIS A 53 0.19 -2.52 14.19
CA HIS A 53 0.48 -3.89 13.78
C HIS A 53 0.07 -4.18 12.33
N ALA A 54 0.61 -5.28 11.79
CA ALA A 54 0.23 -5.88 10.51
C ALA A 54 0.29 -4.92 9.31
N GLN A 55 1.31 -4.05 9.28
CA GLN A 55 1.50 -3.09 8.20
C GLN A 55 2.33 -3.70 7.07
N ASP A 56 1.92 -3.42 5.82
CA ASP A 56 2.73 -3.64 4.62
C ASP A 56 3.68 -2.44 4.45
N GLY A 57 4.99 -2.70 4.56
CA GLY A 57 6.03 -1.68 4.47
C GLY A 57 6.01 -0.91 3.14
N SER A 58 5.70 -1.56 2.01
CA SER A 58 5.59 -0.86 0.72
C SER A 58 4.45 0.15 0.75
N ALA A 59 3.28 -0.26 1.25
CA ALA A 59 2.12 0.62 1.38
C ALA A 59 2.36 1.76 2.39
N LEU A 60 3.06 1.46 3.49
CA LEU A 60 3.43 2.44 4.51
C LEU A 60 4.32 3.54 3.92
N VAL A 61 5.35 3.16 3.15
CA VAL A 61 6.27 4.10 2.49
C VAL A 61 5.53 4.97 1.48
N LEU A 62 4.73 4.37 0.59
CA LEU A 62 3.97 5.13 -0.40
C LEU A 62 3.04 6.15 0.26
N LYS A 63 2.29 5.73 1.29
CA LYS A 63 1.41 6.62 2.07
C LYS A 63 2.18 7.74 2.78
N PHE A 64 3.38 7.46 3.27
CA PHE A 64 4.24 8.46 3.89
C PHE A 64 4.70 9.51 2.88
N LEU A 65 5.09 9.09 1.67
CA LEU A 65 5.48 10.00 0.60
C LEU A 65 4.29 10.85 0.13
N GLU A 66 3.09 10.27 0.00
CA GLU A 66 1.86 11.00 -0.28
C GLU A 66 1.57 12.07 0.77
N ARG A 67 1.77 11.74 2.06
CA ARG A 67 1.61 12.70 3.15
C ARG A 67 2.60 13.86 3.03
N ALA A 68 3.84 13.58 2.65
CA ALA A 68 4.84 14.62 2.44
C ALA A 68 4.50 15.51 1.23
N GLU A 69 4.02 14.92 0.13
CA GLU A 69 3.52 15.65 -1.04
C GLU A 69 2.36 16.57 -0.68
N ALA A 70 1.37 16.06 0.06
CA ALA A 70 0.23 16.84 0.57
C ALA A 70 0.67 17.96 1.53
N SER A 71 1.81 17.80 2.20
CA SER A 71 2.41 18.84 3.04
C SER A 71 3.22 19.87 2.26
N GLY A 72 3.32 19.73 0.93
CA GLY A 72 4.08 20.60 0.03
C GLY A 72 5.58 20.32 -0.01
N ALA A 73 6.04 19.18 0.51
CA ALA A 73 7.45 18.80 0.46
C ALA A 73 7.90 18.62 -1.00
N ARG A 74 9.06 19.19 -1.35
CA ARG A 74 9.72 19.01 -2.65
C ARG A 74 10.78 17.92 -2.60
N TYR A 75 11.51 17.86 -1.48
CA TYR A 75 12.49 16.81 -1.22
C TYR A 75 12.23 16.15 0.13
N ILE A 76 12.57 14.87 0.22
CA ILE A 76 12.68 14.12 1.46
C ILE A 76 14.05 13.46 1.51
N SER A 77 14.67 13.48 2.68
CA SER A 77 15.91 12.76 2.97
C SER A 77 15.81 12.00 4.29
N ASN A 78 16.70 11.03 4.52
CA ASN A 78 16.72 10.22 5.75
C ASN A 78 15.38 9.54 6.05
N VAL A 79 14.76 8.93 5.04
CA VAL A 79 13.56 8.11 5.27
C VAL A 79 13.96 6.91 6.11
N GLN A 80 13.32 6.75 7.27
CA GLN A 80 13.61 5.64 8.16
C GLN A 80 12.34 5.07 8.78
N VAL A 81 12.25 3.75 8.83
CA VAL A 81 11.22 3.01 9.56
C VAL A 81 11.79 2.69 10.93
N VAL A 82 11.08 3.11 11.97
CA VAL A 82 11.50 3.02 13.36
C VAL A 82 10.55 2.11 14.12
N PHE A 83 11.12 1.08 14.73
CA PHE A 83 10.45 0.15 15.60
C PHE A 83 10.85 0.38 17.05
N MET A 84 9.85 0.36 17.91
CA MET A 84 10.04 0.27 19.35
C MET A 84 9.99 -1.19 19.75
N ALA A 85 11.14 -1.72 20.16
CA ALA A 85 11.30 -3.11 20.58
C ALA A 85 11.65 -3.17 22.08
N ASN A 86 11.36 -4.31 22.70
CA ASN A 86 11.84 -4.62 24.03
C ASN A 86 12.61 -5.92 23.94
N ASP A 87 13.89 -5.88 24.32
CA ASP A 87 14.74 -7.07 24.42
C ASP A 87 15.22 -7.23 25.87
N ALA A 88 14.80 -8.32 26.50
CA ALA A 88 15.11 -8.66 27.89
C ALA A 88 14.91 -7.50 28.91
N GLY A 89 13.91 -6.64 28.70
CA GLY A 89 13.61 -5.49 29.57
C GLY A 89 14.24 -4.17 29.14
N THR A 90 15.09 -4.17 28.11
CA THR A 90 15.67 -2.97 27.53
C THR A 90 14.80 -2.45 26.39
N GLU A 91 14.33 -1.20 26.50
CA GLU A 91 13.64 -0.52 25.39
C GLU A 91 14.66 -0.15 24.32
N LEU A 92 14.47 -0.69 23.11
CA LEU A 92 15.31 -0.46 21.95
C LEU A 92 14.55 0.33 20.89
N GLU A 93 15.28 1.22 20.22
CA GLU A 93 14.85 1.89 18.99
C GLU A 93 15.61 1.28 17.82
N CYS A 94 14.90 0.48 17.02
CA CYS A 94 15.43 -0.20 15.85
C CYS A 94 15.05 0.56 14.58
N ARG A 95 16.02 0.89 13.74
CA ARG A 95 15.84 1.73 12.55
C ARG A 95 16.28 1.00 11.29
N THR A 96 15.44 0.98 10.26
CA THR A 96 15.85 0.67 8.88
C THR A 96 15.74 1.93 8.03
N GLN A 97 16.72 2.21 7.17
CA GLN A 97 16.69 3.40 6.31
C GLN A 97 16.40 3.02 4.87
N LEU A 98 15.57 3.85 4.23
CA LEU A 98 15.31 3.83 2.80
C LEU A 98 16.04 5.02 2.17
N MET A 99 17.03 4.72 1.34
CA MET A 99 17.88 5.74 0.72
C MET A 99 17.93 5.55 -0.78
N PRO A 100 18.20 6.62 -1.55
CA PRO A 100 18.51 6.47 -2.96
C PRO A 100 19.66 5.47 -3.16
N GLU A 101 19.63 4.71 -4.25
CA GLU A 101 20.78 3.87 -4.62
C GLU A 101 22.04 4.72 -4.74
N GLY A 102 23.13 4.24 -4.14
CA GLY A 102 24.37 4.98 -4.05
C GLY A 102 25.30 4.47 -2.96
N PRO A 103 26.49 5.07 -2.83
CA PRO A 103 27.43 4.71 -1.79
C PRO A 103 26.77 4.87 -0.41
N LEU A 104 26.90 3.84 0.42
CA LEU A 104 26.40 3.90 1.80
C LEU A 104 27.10 5.04 2.54
N PRO A 105 26.37 5.83 3.34
CA PRO A 105 26.98 6.86 4.17
C PRO A 105 28.10 6.28 5.06
N PRO A 106 29.23 7.01 5.25
CA PRO A 106 30.40 6.48 5.96
C PRO A 106 30.10 6.08 7.41
N TRP A 107 29.12 6.71 8.05
CA TRP A 107 28.71 6.38 9.41
C TRP A 107 28.07 4.97 9.52
N LYS A 108 27.52 4.41 8.45
CA LYS A 108 26.98 3.03 8.45
C LYS A 108 28.05 1.98 8.61
N ALA A 109 29.26 2.22 8.07
CA ALA A 109 30.38 1.32 8.28
C ALA A 109 30.76 1.25 9.77
N LEU A 110 30.66 2.37 10.49
CA LEU A 110 30.93 2.44 11.93
C LEU A 110 29.87 1.66 12.73
N VAL A 111 28.58 1.86 12.44
CA VAL A 111 27.50 1.14 13.13
C VAL A 111 27.59 -0.36 12.87
N ARG A 112 27.89 -0.77 11.63
CA ARG A 112 28.11 -2.19 11.30
C ARG A 112 29.28 -2.80 12.08
N THR A 113 30.36 -2.04 12.24
CA THR A 113 31.53 -2.47 13.02
C THR A 113 31.18 -2.64 14.50
N ALA A 114 30.45 -1.69 15.07
CA ALA A 114 29.97 -1.77 16.45
C ALA A 114 28.95 -2.90 16.68
N MET A 115 28.04 -3.14 15.71
CA MET A 115 27.15 -4.31 15.73
C MET A 115 27.92 -5.62 15.67
N ALA A 116 28.95 -5.71 14.82
CA ALA A 116 29.80 -6.89 14.73
C ALA A 116 30.66 -7.10 15.99
N ALA A 117 31.01 -6.02 16.69
CA ALA A 117 31.71 -6.06 17.98
C ALA A 117 30.80 -6.43 19.16
N GLY A 118 29.49 -6.60 18.94
CA GLY A 118 28.53 -6.95 20.00
C GLY A 118 28.18 -5.80 20.93
N GLU A 119 28.44 -4.55 20.53
CA GLU A 119 28.08 -3.36 21.32
C GLU A 119 26.56 -3.11 21.35
N TYR A 120 25.81 -3.74 20.45
CA TYR A 120 24.36 -3.63 20.31
C TYR A 120 23.66 -4.99 20.41
N ALA A 121 22.37 -4.98 20.78
CA ALA A 121 21.56 -6.19 20.87
C ALA A 121 21.60 -6.96 19.53
N PRO A 122 21.85 -8.28 19.55
CA PRO A 122 21.99 -9.06 18.32
C PRO A 122 20.69 -9.05 17.54
N LEU A 123 20.75 -8.61 16.28
CA LEU A 123 19.62 -8.65 15.36
C LEU A 123 19.22 -10.09 15.08
N GLN A 124 18.12 -10.55 15.67
CA GLN A 124 17.58 -11.88 15.39
C GLN A 124 16.73 -11.83 14.12
N LEU A 125 17.04 -12.68 13.16
CA LEU A 125 16.25 -12.89 11.96
C LEU A 125 15.29 -14.07 12.15
N VAL A 126 14.03 -13.88 11.80
CA VAL A 126 12.99 -14.89 11.81
C VAL A 126 12.57 -15.17 10.38
N SER A 127 12.52 -16.45 10.02
CA SER A 127 12.06 -16.91 8.70
C SER A 127 10.71 -17.60 8.84
N ARG A 128 9.69 -17.11 8.12
CA ARG A 128 8.33 -17.67 8.12
C ARG A 128 7.92 -18.07 6.70
N PRO A 129 7.36 -19.28 6.49
CA PRO A 129 6.71 -19.60 5.22
C PRO A 129 5.41 -18.79 5.11
N MET A 130 5.27 -18.02 4.03
CA MET A 130 4.09 -17.20 3.76
C MET A 130 3.45 -17.63 2.42
N PRO A 131 2.13 -17.90 2.40
CA PRO A 131 1.43 -18.18 1.15
C PRO A 131 1.36 -16.91 0.30
N PHE A 132 1.71 -17.02 -0.97
CA PHE A 132 1.62 -15.97 -1.96
C PHE A 132 0.78 -16.46 -3.13
N VAL A 133 -0.26 -15.70 -3.51
CA VAL A 133 -1.08 -16.01 -4.68
C VAL A 133 -0.49 -15.32 -5.88
N MET A 134 -0.23 -16.09 -6.95
CA MET A 134 0.24 -15.55 -8.22
C MET A 134 -0.58 -16.10 -9.38
N THR A 135 -0.67 -15.32 -10.44
CA THR A 135 -1.28 -15.78 -11.69
C THR A 135 -0.23 -16.57 -12.48
N VAL A 136 -0.55 -17.83 -12.77
CA VAL A 136 0.27 -18.70 -13.61
C VAL A 136 -0.49 -18.97 -14.89
N CYS A 137 0.13 -18.67 -16.03
CA CYS A 137 -0.42 -18.94 -17.35
C CYS A 137 0.29 -20.14 -17.95
N GLN A 138 -0.49 -21.12 -18.42
CA GLN A 138 0.03 -22.30 -19.12
C GLN A 138 -0.72 -22.48 -20.43
N GLN A 139 -0.02 -22.97 -21.45
CA GLN A 139 -0.65 -23.39 -22.69
C GLN A 139 -1.32 -24.75 -22.47
N VAL A 140 -2.61 -24.83 -22.74
CA VAL A 140 -3.37 -26.07 -22.73
C VAL A 140 -3.94 -26.34 -24.11
N MET A 141 -3.99 -27.60 -24.51
CA MET A 141 -4.65 -28.00 -25.75
C MET A 141 -6.15 -28.09 -25.51
N VAL A 142 -6.92 -27.30 -26.23
CA VAL A 142 -8.38 -27.30 -26.13
C VAL A 142 -8.96 -27.85 -27.42
N ASN A 143 -9.85 -28.82 -27.27
CA ASN A 143 -10.55 -29.44 -28.38
C ASN A 143 -11.83 -28.66 -28.65
N GLN A 144 -11.96 -28.15 -29.87
CA GLN A 144 -13.16 -27.48 -30.34
C GLN A 144 -13.80 -28.31 -31.45
N THR A 145 -15.08 -28.60 -31.34
CA THR A 145 -15.87 -29.22 -32.41
C THR A 145 -16.34 -28.16 -33.38
N VAL A 146 -15.88 -28.27 -34.62
CA VAL A 146 -16.29 -27.39 -35.72
C VAL A 146 -17.22 -28.17 -36.63
N THR A 147 -18.41 -27.62 -36.88
CA THR A 147 -19.35 -28.18 -37.85
C THR A 147 -19.32 -27.31 -39.10
N GLN A 148 -18.88 -27.87 -40.22
CA GLN A 148 -18.86 -27.21 -41.51
C GLN A 148 -19.92 -27.81 -42.43
N ALA A 149 -20.70 -26.94 -43.07
CA ALA A 149 -21.57 -27.35 -44.16
C ALA A 149 -20.71 -27.53 -45.42
N VAL A 150 -20.62 -28.76 -45.90
CA VAL A 150 -19.92 -29.12 -47.14
C VAL A 150 -20.96 -29.44 -48.20
N ARG A 151 -20.88 -28.76 -49.34
CA ARG A 151 -21.69 -29.09 -50.50
C ARG A 151 -21.11 -30.33 -51.14
N SER A 152 -21.84 -31.44 -51.13
CA SER A 152 -21.40 -32.67 -51.81
C SER A 152 -22.13 -32.79 -53.14
N GLY A 153 -21.38 -32.70 -54.25
CA GLY A 153 -21.86 -33.01 -55.59
C GLY A 153 -21.08 -32.32 -56.71
N VAL A 154 -20.66 -33.09 -57.71
CA VAL A 154 -20.32 -32.61 -59.06
C VAL A 154 -21.62 -32.13 -59.70
N ILE A 155 -21.64 -30.93 -60.29
CA ILE A 155 -22.81 -30.33 -60.93
C ILE A 155 -23.38 -31.31 -61.97
N PRO A 156 -24.57 -31.91 -61.77
CA PRO A 156 -25.26 -32.62 -62.84
C PRO A 156 -25.93 -31.57 -63.72
N SER A 157 -25.76 -31.67 -65.04
CA SER A 157 -26.33 -30.75 -66.03
C SER A 157 -27.86 -30.73 -66.07
N ASN A 158 -28.54 -31.62 -65.35
CA ASN A 158 -30.00 -31.69 -65.28
C ASN A 158 -30.49 -31.66 -63.82
N GLY A 159 -30.78 -30.46 -63.31
CA GLY A 159 -31.83 -30.18 -62.32
C GLY A 159 -31.83 -30.89 -60.95
N GLY A 160 -30.75 -31.54 -60.53
CA GLY A 160 -30.68 -32.24 -59.23
C GLY A 160 -30.38 -31.29 -58.06
N SER A 161 -31.18 -31.38 -56.99
CA SER A 161 -31.02 -30.58 -55.77
C SER A 161 -29.64 -30.79 -55.14
N ASN A 162 -28.91 -29.69 -54.90
CA ASN A 162 -27.65 -29.71 -54.15
C ASN A 162 -27.91 -30.19 -52.72
N ALA A 163 -27.47 -31.39 -52.36
CA ALA A 163 -27.54 -31.87 -50.98
C ALA A 163 -26.45 -31.15 -50.15
N LEU A 164 -26.89 -30.34 -49.18
CA LEU A 164 -26.00 -29.80 -48.15
C LEU A 164 -25.73 -30.94 -47.15
N SER A 165 -24.47 -31.31 -46.97
CA SER A 165 -24.07 -32.28 -45.95
C SER A 165 -23.24 -31.57 -44.87
N SER A 166 -23.47 -31.87 -43.60
CA SER A 166 -22.66 -31.34 -42.51
C SER A 166 -21.51 -32.31 -42.19
N ARG A 167 -20.28 -31.82 -42.16
CA ARG A 167 -19.14 -32.54 -41.59
C ARG A 167 -18.76 -31.90 -40.26
N THR A 168 -18.65 -32.71 -39.22
CA THR A 168 -18.15 -32.29 -37.91
C THR A 168 -16.76 -32.85 -37.71
N PHE A 169 -15.80 -32.01 -37.35
CA PHE A 169 -14.46 -32.45 -36.97
C PHE A 169 -14.03 -31.74 -35.68
N THR A 170 -13.13 -32.38 -34.96
CA THR A 170 -12.53 -31.84 -33.74
C THR A 170 -11.18 -31.26 -34.08
N GLU A 171 -10.98 -29.98 -33.80
CA GLU A 171 -9.70 -29.29 -33.95
C GLU A 171 -9.10 -29.04 -32.56
N SER A 172 -7.86 -29.44 -32.35
CA SER A 172 -7.12 -29.13 -31.13
C SER A 172 -6.33 -27.85 -31.32
N ARG A 173 -6.61 -26.81 -30.54
CA ARG A 173 -5.88 -25.53 -30.59
C ARG A 173 -5.21 -25.23 -29.26
N PRO A 174 -3.96 -24.71 -29.26
CA PRO A 174 -3.33 -24.23 -28.04
C PRO A 174 -4.07 -22.98 -27.55
N GLU A 175 -4.54 -23.01 -26.32
CA GLU A 175 -5.14 -21.87 -25.63
C GLU A 175 -4.31 -21.55 -24.39
N THR A 176 -3.93 -20.28 -24.20
CA THR A 176 -3.28 -19.84 -22.96
C THR A 176 -4.34 -19.70 -21.89
N ARG A 177 -4.31 -20.56 -20.88
CA ARG A 177 -5.18 -20.44 -19.70
C ARG A 177 -4.38 -19.98 -18.50
N CYS A 178 -4.85 -18.91 -17.89
CA CYS A 178 -4.28 -18.36 -16.67
C CYS A 178 -5.16 -18.74 -15.47
N GLY A 179 -4.52 -19.21 -14.40
CA GLY A 179 -5.19 -19.53 -13.14
C GLY A 179 -4.42 -18.95 -11.95
N THR A 180 -5.07 -18.86 -10.81
CA THR A 180 -4.41 -18.50 -9.55
C THR A 180 -3.76 -19.74 -8.94
N ALA A 181 -2.47 -19.65 -8.64
CA ALA A 181 -1.74 -20.66 -7.88
C ALA A 181 -1.24 -20.06 -6.55
N THR A 182 -1.37 -20.83 -5.48
CA THR A 182 -0.78 -20.49 -4.18
C THR A 182 0.61 -21.11 -4.10
N VAL A 183 1.63 -20.26 -3.96
CA VAL A 183 3.03 -20.66 -3.81
C VAL A 183 3.51 -20.22 -2.43
N THR A 184 4.21 -21.09 -1.72
CA THR A 184 4.81 -20.74 -0.43
C THR A 184 6.16 -20.06 -0.68
N ARG A 185 6.34 -18.85 -0.14
CA ARG A 185 7.64 -18.16 -0.12
C ARG A 185 8.13 -18.00 1.31
N THR A 186 9.42 -18.16 1.54
CA THR A 186 10.02 -17.84 2.84
C THR A 186 10.20 -16.33 2.94
N LEU A 187 9.57 -15.72 3.93
CA LEU A 187 9.78 -14.34 4.32
C LEU A 187 10.77 -14.31 5.49
N THR A 188 11.91 -13.66 5.29
CA THR A 188 12.90 -13.41 6.34
C THR A 188 12.78 -11.96 6.79
N ARG A 189 12.63 -11.73 8.09
CA ARG A 189 12.48 -10.41 8.70
C ARG A 189 13.11 -10.38 10.10
N TYR A 190 13.33 -9.20 10.66
CA TYR A 190 13.84 -9.10 12.03
C TYR A 190 12.78 -9.51 13.05
N ALA A 191 13.20 -10.01 14.21
CA ALA A 191 12.29 -10.46 15.27
C ALA A 191 11.35 -9.34 15.76
N PHE A 192 11.83 -8.09 15.82
CA PHE A 192 10.99 -6.94 16.16
C PHE A 192 9.95 -6.61 15.08
N GLU A 193 10.23 -6.94 13.81
CA GLU A 193 9.26 -6.81 12.71
C GLU A 193 8.22 -7.93 12.77
N ASP A 194 8.67 -9.17 13.05
CA ASP A 194 7.79 -10.34 13.24
C ASP A 194 6.82 -10.12 14.40
N ALA A 195 7.30 -9.58 15.53
CA ALA A 195 6.52 -9.31 16.73
C ALA A 195 5.31 -8.40 16.49
N VAL A 196 5.38 -7.52 15.49
CA VAL A 196 4.29 -6.62 15.11
C VAL A 196 3.62 -7.01 13.79
N ASN A 197 3.93 -8.19 13.25
CA ASN A 197 3.48 -8.67 11.95
C ASN A 197 3.80 -7.72 10.79
N TYR A 198 4.87 -6.94 10.89
CA TYR A 198 5.29 -6.03 9.83
C TYR A 198 5.84 -6.82 8.63
N MET A 199 5.43 -6.44 7.42
CA MET A 199 6.02 -6.94 6.19
C MET A 199 7.05 -5.93 5.69
N PRO A 200 8.35 -6.29 5.60
CA PRO A 200 9.38 -5.39 5.08
C PRO A 200 9.03 -4.81 3.71
N PRO A 201 9.44 -3.56 3.43
CA PRO A 201 9.11 -2.90 2.18
C PRO A 201 9.73 -3.65 1.00
N ARG A 202 8.90 -4.02 0.03
CA ARG A 202 9.36 -4.56 -1.24
C ARG A 202 9.64 -3.42 -2.20
N ILE A 203 10.92 -3.19 -2.50
CA ILE A 203 11.36 -2.10 -3.38
C ILE A 203 10.70 -2.23 -4.75
N GLU A 204 10.60 -3.44 -5.32
CA GLU A 204 9.93 -3.65 -6.61
C GLU A 204 8.51 -3.07 -6.66
N ARG A 205 7.73 -3.23 -5.58
CA ARG A 205 6.35 -2.70 -5.50
C ARG A 205 6.31 -1.17 -5.39
N ILE A 206 7.30 -0.59 -4.72
CA ILE A 206 7.43 0.87 -4.60
C ILE A 206 7.78 1.44 -5.97
N VAL A 207 8.73 0.83 -6.69
CA VAL A 207 9.14 1.19 -8.06
C VAL A 207 7.98 1.04 -9.04
N GLU A 208 7.20 -0.04 -8.97
CA GLU A 208 5.99 -0.23 -9.78
C GLU A 208 4.99 0.94 -9.62
N SER A 209 4.88 1.49 -8.40
CA SER A 209 3.97 2.60 -8.11
C SER A 209 4.60 3.97 -8.40
N ARG A 210 5.92 4.08 -8.27
CA ARG A 210 6.72 5.30 -8.41
C ARG A 210 8.04 4.99 -9.11
N PRO A 211 8.05 4.87 -10.44
CA PRO A 211 9.21 4.42 -11.22
C PRO A 211 10.40 5.39 -11.16
N GLU A 212 10.18 6.62 -10.72
CA GLU A 212 11.24 7.60 -10.48
C GLU A 212 12.06 7.32 -9.21
N LEU A 213 11.60 6.42 -8.33
CA LEU A 213 12.27 6.11 -7.07
C LEU A 213 13.22 4.92 -7.24
N ASN A 214 14.53 5.16 -7.15
CA ASN A 214 15.53 4.11 -7.04
C ASN A 214 16.00 4.03 -5.59
N LEU A 215 15.40 3.13 -4.80
CA LEU A 215 15.63 3.03 -3.36
C LEU A 215 16.32 1.73 -2.98
N GLN A 216 17.18 1.79 -1.98
CA GLN A 216 17.74 0.65 -1.27
C GLN A 216 17.39 0.73 0.22
N GLU A 217 17.03 -0.41 0.80
CA GLU A 217 16.86 -0.56 2.25
C GLU A 217 18.20 -0.93 2.91
N SER A 218 18.49 -0.35 4.06
CA SER A 218 19.66 -0.74 4.84
C SER A 218 19.38 -1.80 5.88
N VAL A 219 20.45 -2.46 6.31
CA VAL A 219 20.45 -3.29 7.52
C VAL A 219 19.87 -2.49 8.70
N ALA A 220 19.09 -3.16 9.55
CA ALA A 220 18.55 -2.54 10.75
C ALA A 220 19.66 -2.17 11.75
N GLU A 221 19.40 -1.14 12.53
CA GLU A 221 20.29 -0.68 13.61
C GLU A 221 19.45 -0.51 14.87
N CYS A 222 19.77 -1.23 15.94
CA CYS A 222 19.04 -1.16 17.21
C CYS A 222 19.89 -0.51 18.30
N LEU A 223 19.41 0.61 18.82
CA LEU A 223 20.08 1.37 19.89
C LEU A 223 19.17 1.42 21.13
N PRO A 224 19.72 1.58 22.35
CA PRO A 224 18.90 1.92 23.51
C PRO A 224 18.03 3.15 23.23
N ARG A 225 16.75 3.09 23.62
CA ARG A 225 15.80 4.17 23.36
C ARG A 225 16.23 5.45 24.07
N ASP A 226 16.23 6.57 23.33
CA ASP A 226 16.28 7.90 23.96
C ASP A 226 15.00 8.11 24.79
N PRO A 227 15.09 8.40 26.10
CA PRO A 227 13.93 8.69 26.93
C PRO A 227 12.95 9.72 26.36
N ARG A 228 13.45 10.67 25.56
CA ARG A 228 12.68 11.74 24.91
C ARG A 228 12.02 11.32 23.59
N ALA A 229 12.43 10.21 22.99
CA ALA A 229 11.87 9.74 21.72
C ALA A 229 10.44 9.18 21.90
N PRO A 230 9.57 9.30 20.87
CA PRO A 230 8.24 8.71 20.88
C PRO A 230 8.27 7.20 21.12
N ARG A 231 7.29 6.69 21.88
CA ARG A 231 7.14 5.26 22.19
C ARG A 231 6.38 4.44 21.15
N THR A 232 6.09 5.03 19.99
CA THR A 232 5.33 4.39 18.93
C THR A 232 6.21 4.06 17.74
N ASN A 233 5.93 2.93 17.10
CA ASN A 233 6.47 2.63 15.78
C ASN A 233 6.08 3.74 14.80
N ARG A 234 7.01 4.16 13.95
CA ARG A 234 6.82 5.31 13.07
C ARG A 234 7.72 5.23 11.86
N ILE A 235 7.27 5.78 10.75
CA ILE A 235 8.15 6.16 9.64
C ILE A 235 8.41 7.65 9.77
N GLU A 236 9.66 8.07 9.63
CA GLU A 236 10.07 9.46 9.76
C GLU A 236 11.13 9.86 8.75
N ALA A 237 11.23 11.15 8.48
CA ALA A 237 12.20 11.71 7.56
C ALA A 237 12.39 13.22 7.80
N LEU A 238 13.36 13.80 7.09
CA LEU A 238 13.49 15.25 6.93
C LEU A 238 12.90 15.66 5.58
N ALA A 239 11.92 16.56 5.61
CA ALA A 239 11.30 17.15 4.43
C ALA A 239 11.82 18.57 4.18
N TYR A 240 11.81 18.98 2.92
CA TYR A 240 12.34 20.25 2.44
C TYR A 240 11.35 20.87 1.45
N GLY A 241 11.08 22.17 1.62
CA GLY A 241 10.07 22.89 0.85
C GLY A 241 8.67 22.78 1.46
N GLY A 242 7.72 23.54 0.90
CA GLY A 242 6.33 23.60 1.37
C GLY A 242 6.11 24.50 2.58
N SER A 243 4.88 24.49 3.11
CA SER A 243 4.49 25.30 4.28
C SER A 243 4.86 24.65 5.62
N GLY A 244 5.70 23.61 5.60
CA GLY A 244 6.14 22.87 6.78
C GLY A 244 5.06 21.95 7.36
N PRO A 245 5.28 21.39 8.57
CA PRO A 245 4.43 20.35 9.15
C PRO A 245 2.98 20.80 9.42
N ARG A 246 2.70 22.11 9.35
CA ARG A 246 1.36 22.69 9.53
C ARG A 246 0.47 22.59 8.29
N ALA A 247 1.03 22.49 7.08
CA ALA A 247 0.23 22.33 5.86
C ALA A 247 -0.59 21.03 5.86
N ALA A 248 -0.03 19.94 6.41
CA ALA A 248 -0.68 18.63 6.48
C ALA A 248 -2.01 18.60 7.26
N PHE A 249 -2.27 19.62 8.10
CA PHE A 249 -3.46 19.72 8.94
C PHE A 249 -4.54 20.63 8.37
N LEU A 250 -4.25 21.40 7.31
CA LEU A 250 -5.18 22.39 6.75
C LEU A 250 -6.16 21.79 5.73
N GLU A 251 -5.97 20.53 5.30
CA GLU A 251 -6.81 19.86 4.29
C GLU A 251 -7.61 18.67 4.84
N LEU A 252 -8.03 18.71 6.10
CA LEU A 252 -9.21 17.93 6.49
C LEU A 252 -10.43 18.79 6.16
N PRO A 253 -11.37 18.36 5.29
CA PRO A 253 -12.61 19.10 5.12
C PRO A 253 -13.24 19.21 6.50
N ALA A 254 -13.53 20.46 6.91
CA ALA A 254 -14.16 20.74 8.19
C ALA A 254 -15.37 19.81 8.33
N LEU A 255 -15.33 18.92 9.32
CA LEU A 255 -16.52 18.17 9.73
C LEU A 255 -17.59 19.23 9.96
N ALA A 256 -18.67 19.16 9.18
CA ALA A 256 -19.82 20.02 9.39
C ALA A 256 -20.18 19.94 10.88
N PRO A 257 -20.51 21.07 11.54
CA PRO A 257 -20.88 21.07 12.94
C PRO A 257 -21.98 20.02 13.14
N VAL A 258 -21.73 19.05 14.01
CA VAL A 258 -22.77 18.14 14.47
C VAL A 258 -23.78 19.05 15.18
N GLU A 259 -24.98 19.18 14.61
CA GLU A 259 -26.09 19.86 15.29
C GLU A 259 -26.25 19.20 16.67
N ALA A 260 -26.15 20.02 17.71
CA ALA A 260 -26.35 19.57 19.07
C ALA A 260 -27.74 18.92 19.19
N PRO A 261 -27.90 17.83 19.98
CA PRO A 261 -29.20 17.26 20.24
C PRO A 261 -30.12 18.34 20.80
N VAL A 262 -31.27 18.54 20.15
CA VAL A 262 -32.33 19.39 20.66
C VAL A 262 -32.73 18.88 22.04
N GLU A 263 -32.44 19.69 23.06
CA GLU A 263 -32.84 19.44 24.43
C GLU A 263 -34.37 19.34 24.49
N ALA A 264 -34.86 18.19 24.95
CA ALA A 264 -36.29 17.96 25.08
C ALA A 264 -36.87 18.94 26.10
N SER A 265 -37.82 19.77 25.68
CA SER A 265 -38.55 20.69 26.54
C SER A 265 -39.20 19.94 27.71
N GLU A 266 -38.86 20.32 28.94
CA GLU A 266 -39.52 19.80 30.15
C GLU A 266 -41.04 20.08 30.11
N PRO A 267 -41.87 19.12 30.56
CA PRO A 267 -43.30 19.35 30.68
C PRO A 267 -43.58 20.32 31.84
N SER A 268 -44.26 21.42 31.50
CA SER A 268 -44.79 22.43 32.42
C SER A 268 -45.64 21.79 33.52
N SER A 269 -45.18 21.87 34.77
CA SER A 269 -46.01 21.67 35.96
C SER A 269 -46.33 23.01 36.62
N ARG A 270 -47.21 23.79 35.97
CA ARG A 270 -47.97 24.81 36.70
C ARG A 270 -49.10 24.12 37.44
N VAL A 271 -48.96 24.05 38.76
CA VAL A 271 -50.08 23.88 39.69
C VAL A 271 -50.64 25.28 39.94
N ASP A 272 -51.85 25.53 39.45
CA ASP A 272 -52.62 26.72 39.78
C ASP A 272 -53.10 26.63 41.25
N LEU A 273 -52.94 27.73 41.98
CA LEU A 273 -53.63 28.04 43.25
C LEU A 273 -54.77 29.02 42.94
#